data_AF-A0A928NUZ2-F1
#
_entry.id   AF-A0A928NUZ2-F1
#
_cell.length_a   1.000
_cell.length_b   1.000
_cell.length_c   1.000
_cell.angle_alpha   90.00
_cell.angle_beta   90.00
_cell.angle_gamma   90.00
#
_symmetry.space_group_name_H-M   'P 1'
#
loop_
_entity.id
_entity.type
_entity.pdbx_description
1 polymer ?
#
loop_
_entity_poly.entity_id
_entity_poly.type
_entity_poly.pdbx_seq_one_letter_code
_entity_poly.pdbx_strand_id
1 'polypeptide(L)'
;MEKEKSSTTHKVLTIIGIVLCVILIPILIINVTLIIKSYTNKDEVPGIGGICPLIVLTDSMDPKIKSGDLIFVHTIDGQDVKEKDIIAFFDPAGNGTSVVTHRVIEIIDDGDGTVSFRTRGDNNNTDDKVLVPEENLVGEYKTRIPLAGHVAMFMQTTPGLIVCVVLPIILLVAYDIIRRKMYEKTKQDDTQALLAELERLKAEKAAQEAMATVVSDAQSVEDTVSVPNTEETAEAQPTADAPNGEN
;
A
#
# COMPACT_ATOMS: atom_id res chain seq x y z
N MET A 1 -2.79 26.34 9.55
CA MET A 1 -3.03 25.28 8.55
C MET A 1 -2.59 23.87 8.98
N GLU A 2 -1.86 23.69 10.09
CA GLU A 2 -1.35 22.36 10.49
C GLU A 2 -2.37 21.42 11.18
N LYS A 3 -3.43 21.95 11.80
CA LYS A 3 -4.44 21.16 12.52
C LYS A 3 -5.33 20.36 11.56
N GLU A 4 -5.56 20.90 10.36
CA GLU A 4 -6.37 20.27 9.31
C GLU A 4 -5.64 19.08 8.66
N LYS A 5 -4.32 19.22 8.45
CA LYS A 5 -3.47 18.19 7.83
C LYS A 5 -3.42 16.89 8.66
N SER A 6 -3.42 16.97 9.99
CA SER A 6 -3.39 15.78 10.87
C SER A 6 -4.71 14.99 10.87
N SER A 7 -5.87 15.66 10.77
CA SER A 7 -7.17 14.99 10.69
C SER A 7 -7.34 14.27 9.35
N THR A 8 -6.90 14.91 8.27
CA THR A 8 -6.95 14.33 6.92
C THR A 8 -6.01 13.13 6.80
N THR A 9 -4.80 13.18 7.34
CA THR A 9 -3.87 12.03 7.31
C THR A 9 -4.42 10.82 8.07
N HIS A 10 -5.01 11.00 9.25
CA HIS A 10 -5.63 9.89 9.98
C HIS A 10 -6.82 9.29 9.21
N LYS A 11 -7.68 10.14 8.63
CA LYS A 11 -8.80 9.68 7.80
C LYS A 11 -8.32 8.92 6.56
N VAL A 12 -7.28 9.43 5.88
CA VAL A 12 -6.68 8.76 4.72
C VAL A 12 -6.08 7.41 5.12
N LEU A 13 -5.39 7.32 6.26
CA LEU A 13 -4.83 6.05 6.74
C LEU A 13 -5.93 5.03 7.10
N THR A 14 -7.03 5.48 7.72
CA THR A 14 -8.19 4.62 8.00
C THR A 14 -8.86 4.16 6.69
N ILE A 15 -9.02 5.04 5.71
CA ILE A 15 -9.59 4.69 4.40
C ILE A 15 -8.70 3.68 3.67
N ILE A 16 -7.38 3.89 3.67
CA ILE A 16 -6.41 2.93 3.09
C ILE A 16 -6.51 1.58 3.80
N GLY A 17 -6.59 1.56 5.14
CA GLY A 17 -6.76 0.34 5.91
C GLY A 17 -8.08 -0.40 5.60
N ILE A 18 -9.18 0.34 5.47
CA ILE A 18 -10.48 -0.22 5.08
C ILE A 18 -10.41 -0.79 3.66
N VAL A 19 -9.85 -0.05 2.69
CA VAL A 19 -9.68 -0.52 1.31
C VAL A 19 -8.80 -1.77 1.26
N LEU A 20 -7.69 -1.78 2.02
CA LEU A 20 -6.82 -2.95 2.15
C LEU A 20 -7.57 -4.15 2.71
N CYS A 21 -8.39 -3.97 3.76
CA CYS A 21 -9.21 -5.04 4.34
C CYS A 21 -10.29 -5.53 3.36
N VAL A 22 -10.97 -4.62 2.66
CA VAL A 22 -11.98 -4.96 1.65
C VAL A 22 -11.38 -5.76 0.48
N ILE A 23 -10.10 -5.56 0.18
CA ILE A 23 -9.37 -6.35 -0.83
C ILE A 23 -8.83 -7.66 -0.24
N LEU A 24 -8.23 -7.64 0.95
CA LEU A 24 -7.60 -8.81 1.56
C LEU A 24 -8.61 -9.86 2.04
N ILE A 25 -9.75 -9.45 2.60
CA ILE A 25 -10.77 -10.38 3.11
C ILE A 25 -11.30 -11.32 2.02
N PRO A 26 -11.76 -10.85 0.83
CA PRO A 26 -12.21 -11.76 -0.22
C PRO A 26 -11.07 -12.63 -0.75
N ILE A 27 -9.83 -12.12 -0.86
CA ILE A 27 -8.67 -12.92 -1.22
C ILE A 27 -8.44 -14.04 -0.20
N LEU A 28 -8.53 -13.74 1.10
CA LEU A 28 -8.40 -14.72 2.17
C LEU A 28 -9.53 -15.76 2.11
N ILE A 29 -10.78 -15.33 1.91
CA ILE A 29 -11.93 -16.22 1.77
C ILE A 29 -11.77 -17.14 0.56
N ILE A 30 -11.29 -16.63 -0.57
CA ILE A 30 -11.01 -17.44 -1.77
C ILE A 30 -9.92 -18.48 -1.45
N ASN A 31 -8.81 -18.07 -0.83
CA ASN A 31 -7.74 -19.00 -0.46
C ASN A 31 -8.22 -20.07 0.53
N VAL A 32 -8.97 -19.68 1.58
CA VAL A 32 -9.54 -20.62 2.55
C VAL A 32 -10.52 -21.57 1.87
N THR A 33 -11.35 -21.07 0.97
CA THR A 33 -12.30 -21.91 0.20
C THR A 33 -11.56 -22.89 -0.71
N LEU A 34 -10.47 -22.47 -1.37
CA LEU A 34 -9.60 -23.34 -2.17
C LEU A 34 -8.93 -24.41 -1.30
N ILE A 35 -8.45 -24.06 -0.11
CA ILE A 35 -7.87 -24.99 0.85
C ILE A 35 -8.92 -26.01 1.29
N ILE A 36 -10.10 -25.58 1.71
CA ILE A 36 -11.18 -26.49 2.14
C ILE A 36 -11.56 -27.43 1.00
N LYS A 37 -11.76 -26.91 -0.21
CA LYS A 37 -12.02 -27.75 -1.40
C LYS A 37 -10.88 -28.73 -1.66
N SER A 38 -9.63 -28.31 -1.53
CA SER A 38 -8.46 -29.19 -1.68
C SER A 38 -8.40 -30.30 -0.62
N TYR A 39 -8.92 -30.07 0.59
CA TYR A 39 -8.97 -31.09 1.64
C TYR A 39 -10.21 -32.00 1.57
N THR A 40 -11.34 -31.48 1.08
CA THR A 40 -12.60 -32.21 0.98
C THR A 40 -12.74 -33.00 -0.33
N ASN A 41 -12.27 -32.44 -1.44
CA ASN A 41 -12.27 -33.08 -2.76
C ASN A 41 -10.84 -33.49 -3.11
N LYS A 42 -10.42 -34.68 -2.65
CA LYS A 42 -9.10 -35.23 -2.99
C LYS A 42 -8.98 -35.64 -4.46
N ASP A 43 -10.11 -35.83 -5.13
CA ASP A 43 -10.22 -36.37 -6.48
C ASP A 43 -10.26 -35.28 -7.55
N GLU A 44 -10.19 -34.00 -7.15
CA GLU A 44 -10.18 -32.86 -8.08
C GLU A 44 -8.98 -31.96 -7.80
N VAL A 45 -8.20 -31.67 -8.85
CA VAL A 45 -7.12 -30.69 -8.74
C VAL A 45 -7.74 -29.30 -8.53
N PRO A 46 -7.31 -28.54 -7.50
CA PRO A 46 -7.87 -27.21 -7.23
C PRO A 46 -7.60 -26.26 -8.40
N GLY A 47 -8.63 -26.04 -9.22
CA GLY A 47 -8.61 -25.16 -10.38
C GLY A 47 -9.51 -23.94 -10.23
N ILE A 48 -9.22 -22.89 -11.00
CA ILE A 48 -10.07 -21.69 -11.11
C ILE A 48 -10.61 -21.63 -12.53
N GLY A 49 -11.93 -21.76 -12.68
CA GLY A 49 -12.60 -21.68 -13.99
C GLY A 49 -12.17 -22.79 -14.98
N GLY A 50 -11.91 -24.00 -14.48
CA GLY A 50 -11.47 -25.13 -15.31
C GLY A 50 -9.99 -25.08 -15.71
N ILE A 51 -9.19 -24.20 -15.10
CA ILE A 51 -7.73 -24.15 -15.29
C ILE A 51 -7.05 -24.63 -14.00
N CYS A 52 -6.24 -25.67 -14.13
CA CYS A 52 -5.50 -26.32 -13.07
C CYS A 52 -3.99 -26.06 -13.26
N PRO A 53 -3.35 -25.24 -12.41
CA PRO A 53 -1.91 -25.07 -12.44
C PRO A 53 -1.22 -26.26 -11.77
N LEU A 54 -0.29 -26.91 -12.47
CA LEU A 54 0.50 -28.03 -11.96
C LEU A 54 1.99 -27.72 -12.08
N ILE A 55 2.77 -28.14 -11.08
CA ILE A 55 4.23 -28.02 -11.11
C ILE A 55 4.79 -29.33 -11.62
N VAL A 56 5.63 -29.26 -12.65
CA VAL A 56 6.28 -30.44 -13.23
C VAL A 56 7.45 -30.84 -12.34
N LEU A 57 7.48 -32.09 -11.90
CA LEU A 57 8.50 -32.59 -10.97
C LEU A 57 9.61 -33.39 -11.66
N THR A 58 9.32 -33.98 -12.83
CA THR A 58 10.23 -34.89 -13.54
C THR A 58 10.44 -34.45 -14.98
N ASP A 59 11.49 -34.97 -15.62
CA ASP A 59 11.83 -34.68 -17.02
C ASP A 59 11.23 -35.70 -18.01
N SER A 60 10.12 -36.35 -17.68
CA SER A 60 9.50 -37.36 -18.55
C SER A 60 8.92 -36.79 -19.84
N MET A 61 8.71 -35.47 -19.90
CA MET A 61 8.16 -34.75 -21.04
C MET A 61 9.17 -33.81 -21.74
N ASP A 62 10.48 -33.97 -21.48
CA ASP A 62 11.55 -33.23 -22.17
C ASP A 62 11.57 -33.59 -23.67
N PRO A 63 11.82 -32.64 -24.60
CA PRO A 63 12.19 -31.24 -24.38
C PRO A 63 11.02 -30.25 -24.30
N LYS A 64 9.78 -30.72 -24.51
CA LYS A 64 8.62 -29.83 -24.62
C LYS A 64 8.24 -29.23 -23.27
N ILE A 65 8.30 -30.03 -22.20
CA ILE A 65 7.98 -29.64 -20.82
C ILE A 65 9.12 -30.14 -19.93
N LYS A 66 9.71 -29.24 -19.14
CA LYS A 66 10.88 -29.56 -18.31
C LYS A 66 10.54 -29.57 -16.83
N SER A 67 11.33 -30.27 -16.03
CA SER A 67 11.19 -30.24 -14.57
C SER A 67 11.29 -28.80 -14.03
N GLY A 68 10.37 -28.49 -13.13
CA GLY A 68 10.18 -27.19 -12.49
C GLY A 68 9.57 -26.10 -13.38
N ASP A 69 8.98 -26.48 -14.53
CA ASP A 69 8.02 -25.65 -15.23
C ASP A 69 6.67 -25.64 -14.49
N LEU A 70 5.94 -24.52 -14.60
CA LEU A 70 4.53 -24.45 -14.20
C LEU A 70 3.69 -24.66 -15.45
N ILE A 71 2.87 -25.71 -15.46
CA ILE A 71 1.97 -26.01 -16.58
C ILE A 71 0.53 -25.66 -16.20
N PHE A 72 -0.25 -25.27 -17.20
CA PHE A 72 -1.67 -25.01 -17.07
C PHE A 72 -2.43 -26.05 -17.87
N VAL A 73 -3.27 -26.78 -17.16
CA VAL A 73 -4.13 -27.84 -17.70
C VAL A 73 -5.55 -27.33 -17.71
N HIS A 74 -6.28 -27.58 -18.80
CA HIS A 74 -7.69 -27.26 -18.90
C HIS A 74 -8.52 -28.52 -18.74
N THR A 75 -9.52 -28.51 -17.86
CA THR A 75 -10.46 -29.62 -17.70
C THR A 75 -11.23 -29.81 -19.00
N ILE A 76 -11.20 -31.03 -19.53
CA ILE A 76 -11.92 -31.45 -20.74
C ILE A 76 -12.62 -32.78 -20.46
N ASP A 77 -13.63 -33.11 -21.26
CA ASP A 77 -14.27 -34.42 -21.23
C ASP A 77 -13.32 -35.49 -21.80
N GLY A 78 -13.38 -36.72 -21.28
CA GLY A 78 -12.58 -37.84 -21.77
C GLY A 78 -12.82 -38.13 -23.25
N GLN A 79 -14.03 -37.90 -23.74
CA GLN A 79 -14.41 -38.11 -25.14
C GLN A 79 -13.81 -37.07 -26.10
N ASP A 80 -13.38 -35.91 -25.58
CA ASP A 80 -12.75 -34.85 -26.39
C ASP A 80 -11.24 -35.04 -26.56
N VAL A 81 -10.64 -35.95 -25.79
CA VAL A 81 -9.20 -36.29 -25.85
C VAL A 81 -8.87 -36.94 -27.18
N LYS A 82 -7.77 -36.54 -27.81
CA LYS A 82 -7.29 -37.11 -29.07
C LYS A 82 -5.93 -37.75 -28.92
N GLU A 83 -5.64 -38.69 -29.81
CA GLU A 83 -4.28 -39.22 -29.92
C GLU A 83 -3.28 -38.08 -30.13
N LYS A 84 -2.13 -38.18 -29.46
CA LYS A 84 -1.04 -37.21 -29.38
C LYS A 84 -1.31 -36.00 -28.48
N ASP A 85 -2.47 -35.87 -27.88
CA ASP A 85 -2.69 -34.85 -26.85
C ASP A 85 -1.84 -35.14 -25.61
N ILE A 86 -1.49 -34.09 -24.87
CA ILE A 86 -0.78 -34.22 -23.59
C ILE A 86 -1.82 -34.01 -22.51
N ILE A 87 -2.04 -35.02 -21.69
CA ILE A 87 -3.05 -34.99 -20.63
C ILE A 87 -2.38 -35.09 -19.27
N ALA A 88 -2.99 -34.45 -18.27
CA ALA A 88 -2.69 -34.69 -16.87
C ALA A 88 -3.78 -35.59 -16.28
N PHE A 89 -3.38 -36.57 -15.47
CA PHE A 89 -4.27 -37.55 -14.88
C PHE A 89 -3.74 -38.03 -13.54
N PHE A 90 -4.63 -38.55 -12.69
CA PHE A 90 -4.24 -39.23 -11.46
C PHE A 90 -3.65 -40.61 -11.77
N ASP A 91 -2.44 -40.87 -11.28
CA ASP A 91 -1.71 -42.11 -11.57
C ASP A 91 -2.48 -43.34 -11.04
N PRO A 92 -3.02 -44.19 -11.94
CA PRO A 92 -3.76 -45.39 -11.56
C PRO A 92 -2.83 -46.47 -10.97
N ALA A 93 -1.52 -46.41 -11.24
CA ALA A 93 -0.55 -47.34 -10.67
C ALA A 93 -0.04 -46.91 -9.27
N GLY A 94 -0.29 -45.65 -8.90
CA GLY A 94 0.17 -45.04 -7.65
C GLY A 94 -0.86 -45.10 -6.52
N ASN A 95 -0.71 -44.19 -5.55
CA ASN A 95 -1.61 -44.07 -4.40
C ASN A 95 -2.90 -43.28 -4.71
N GLY A 96 -3.23 -43.04 -5.98
CA GLY A 96 -4.38 -42.24 -6.42
C GLY A 96 -4.28 -40.73 -6.17
N THR A 97 -3.18 -40.24 -5.59
CA THR A 97 -3.00 -38.81 -5.26
C THR A 97 -1.96 -38.10 -6.11
N SER A 98 -1.14 -38.84 -6.85
CA SER A 98 -0.08 -38.28 -7.68
C SER A 98 -0.63 -37.98 -9.06
N VAL A 99 -0.41 -36.77 -9.56
CA VAL A 99 -0.80 -36.37 -10.91
C VAL A 99 0.39 -36.53 -11.84
N VAL A 100 0.20 -37.26 -12.94
CA VAL A 100 1.19 -37.50 -13.99
C VAL A 100 0.74 -36.76 -15.25
N THR A 101 1.68 -36.29 -16.05
CA THR A 101 1.40 -35.61 -17.32
C THR A 101 2.16 -36.28 -18.45
N HIS A 102 1.47 -37.00 -19.33
CA HIS A 102 2.06 -37.74 -20.44
C HIS A 102 1.24 -37.56 -21.73
N ARG A 103 1.81 -38.02 -22.86
CA ARG A 103 1.16 -37.96 -24.16
C ARG A 103 0.29 -39.20 -24.40
N VAL A 104 -0.93 -39.01 -24.87
CA VAL A 104 -1.81 -40.08 -25.34
C VAL A 104 -1.24 -40.67 -26.62
N ILE A 105 -1.01 -41.98 -26.62
CA ILE A 105 -0.52 -42.72 -27.78
C ILE A 105 -1.61 -43.57 -28.43
N GLU A 106 -2.63 -43.97 -27.67
CA GLU A 106 -3.75 -44.79 -28.12
C GLU A 106 -4.96 -44.51 -27.21
N ILE A 107 -6.14 -44.47 -27.82
CA ILE A 107 -7.43 -44.37 -27.13
C ILE A 107 -8.13 -45.72 -27.29
N ILE A 108 -8.56 -46.30 -26.17
CA ILE A 108 -9.17 -47.63 -26.11
C ILE A 108 -10.62 -47.43 -25.68
N ASP A 109 -11.55 -47.97 -26.47
CA ASP A 109 -12.98 -48.01 -26.13
C ASP A 109 -13.23 -49.25 -25.27
N ASP A 110 -13.71 -49.04 -24.04
CA ASP A 110 -13.97 -50.12 -23.07
C ASP A 110 -15.32 -50.83 -23.31
N GLY A 111 -16.10 -50.35 -24.30
CA GLY A 111 -17.31 -51.01 -24.80
C GLY A 111 -18.58 -50.76 -23.98
N ASP A 112 -18.48 -50.07 -22.85
CA ASP A 112 -19.59 -49.57 -22.03
C ASP A 112 -19.90 -48.08 -22.28
N GLY A 113 -19.21 -47.47 -23.25
CA GLY A 113 -19.28 -46.06 -23.58
C GLY A 113 -18.22 -45.20 -22.88
N THR A 114 -17.35 -45.80 -22.06
CA THR A 114 -16.18 -45.13 -21.47
C THR A 114 -14.92 -45.37 -22.32
N VAL A 115 -13.94 -44.47 -22.17
CA VAL A 115 -12.64 -44.59 -22.83
C VAL A 115 -11.50 -44.67 -21.83
N SER A 116 -10.48 -45.43 -22.21
CA SER A 116 -9.21 -45.53 -21.51
C SER A 116 -8.06 -45.05 -22.40
N PHE A 117 -7.08 -44.39 -21.80
CA PHE A 117 -5.93 -43.83 -22.52
C PHE A 117 -4.68 -44.64 -22.22
N ARG A 118 -3.99 -45.06 -23.29
CA ARG A 118 -2.58 -45.46 -23.17
C ARG A 118 -1.72 -44.22 -23.32
N THR A 119 -0.82 -44.00 -22.37
CA THR A 119 0.03 -42.81 -22.34
C THR A 119 1.52 -43.16 -22.37
N ARG A 120 2.35 -42.20 -22.77
CA ARG A 120 3.81 -42.30 -22.73
C ARG A 120 4.41 -40.90 -22.52
N GLY A 121 5.41 -40.81 -21.64
CA GLY A 121 6.24 -39.61 -21.52
C GLY A 121 7.10 -39.38 -22.77
N ASP A 122 7.20 -38.15 -23.28
CA ASP A 122 7.97 -37.83 -24.49
C ASP A 122 9.45 -38.26 -24.41
N ASN A 123 10.01 -38.30 -23.20
CA ASN A 123 11.39 -38.69 -22.91
C ASN A 123 11.51 -40.15 -22.38
N ASN A 124 10.40 -40.89 -22.33
CA ASN A 124 10.39 -42.28 -21.88
C ASN A 124 10.57 -43.25 -23.08
N ASN A 125 11.31 -44.34 -22.86
CA ASN A 125 11.57 -45.36 -23.90
C ASN A 125 10.46 -46.41 -24.03
N THR A 126 9.51 -46.44 -23.11
CA THR A 126 8.44 -47.45 -23.06
C THR A 126 7.12 -46.77 -22.75
N ASP A 127 6.04 -47.35 -23.28
CA ASP A 127 4.68 -46.94 -22.97
C ASP A 127 4.33 -47.27 -21.51
N ASP A 128 3.42 -46.50 -20.93
CA ASP A 128 2.95 -46.76 -19.58
C ASP A 128 2.13 -48.06 -19.55
N LYS A 129 2.38 -48.88 -18.52
CA LYS A 129 1.83 -50.25 -18.44
C LYS A 129 0.34 -50.27 -18.08
N VAL A 130 -0.10 -49.29 -17.30
CA VAL A 130 -1.45 -49.20 -16.78
C VAL A 130 -2.21 -48.20 -17.63
N LEU A 131 -3.40 -48.60 -18.09
CA LEU A 131 -4.30 -47.72 -18.82
C LEU A 131 -4.89 -46.69 -17.87
N VAL A 132 -5.05 -45.47 -18.36
CA VAL A 132 -5.63 -44.36 -17.62
C VAL A 132 -7.10 -44.29 -17.96
N PRO A 133 -8.02 -44.60 -17.04
CA PRO A 133 -9.44 -44.53 -17.32
C PRO A 133 -9.90 -43.05 -17.35
N GLU A 134 -11.00 -42.75 -18.04
CA GLU A 134 -11.49 -41.37 -18.20
C GLU A 134 -11.78 -40.67 -16.86
N GLU A 135 -12.19 -41.39 -15.82
CA GLU A 135 -12.43 -40.80 -14.50
C GLU A 135 -11.18 -40.23 -13.82
N ASN A 136 -9.99 -40.71 -14.22
CA ASN A 136 -8.73 -40.21 -13.70
C ASN A 136 -8.22 -38.98 -14.46
N LEU A 137 -8.90 -38.55 -15.52
CA LEU A 137 -8.50 -37.40 -16.33
C LEU A 137 -8.68 -36.10 -15.54
N VAL A 138 -7.57 -35.37 -15.36
CA VAL A 138 -7.59 -34.00 -14.80
C VAL A 138 -7.85 -32.99 -15.91
N GLY A 139 -7.25 -33.20 -17.08
CA GLY A 139 -7.47 -32.38 -18.27
C GLY A 139 -6.30 -32.38 -19.25
N GLU A 140 -6.38 -31.48 -20.23
CA GLU A 140 -5.39 -31.34 -21.32
C GLU A 140 -4.42 -30.18 -21.08
N TYR A 141 -3.14 -30.42 -21.31
CA TYR A 141 -2.10 -29.40 -21.28
C TYR A 141 -2.36 -28.31 -22.34
N LYS A 142 -2.35 -27.05 -21.92
CA LYS A 142 -2.48 -25.90 -22.84
C LYS A 142 -1.20 -25.08 -22.97
N THR A 143 -0.59 -24.71 -21.84
CA THR A 143 0.59 -23.83 -21.85
C THR A 143 1.50 -24.09 -20.67
N ARG A 144 2.74 -23.59 -20.76
CA ARG A 144 3.74 -23.64 -19.69
C ARG A 144 4.39 -22.29 -19.48
N ILE A 145 4.77 -22.02 -18.24
CA ILE A 145 5.67 -20.93 -17.88
C ILE A 145 6.99 -21.57 -17.41
N PRO A 146 8.08 -21.40 -18.18
CA PRO A 146 9.38 -21.96 -17.83
C PRO A 146 9.84 -21.47 -16.46
N LEU A 147 10.44 -22.34 -15.65
CA LEU A 147 11.02 -22.03 -14.32
C LEU A 147 10.05 -21.50 -13.24
N ALA A 148 8.81 -21.18 -13.59
CA ALA A 148 7.84 -20.66 -12.61
C ALA A 148 7.47 -21.68 -11.53
N GLY A 149 7.58 -22.98 -11.84
CA GLY A 149 7.42 -24.05 -10.85
C GLY A 149 8.47 -23.96 -9.74
N HIS A 150 9.73 -23.67 -10.08
CA HIS A 150 10.79 -23.45 -9.09
C HIS A 150 10.50 -22.26 -8.18
N VAL A 151 10.00 -21.15 -8.74
CA VAL A 151 9.63 -19.97 -7.96
C VAL A 151 8.45 -20.28 -7.03
N ALA A 152 7.43 -20.98 -7.53
CA ALA A 152 6.27 -21.38 -6.74
C ALA A 152 6.68 -22.32 -5.59
N MET A 153 7.53 -23.33 -5.87
CA MET A 153 8.07 -24.21 -4.83
C MET A 153 8.90 -23.43 -3.80
N PHE A 154 9.74 -22.48 -4.25
CA PHE A 154 10.52 -21.64 -3.34
C PHE A 154 9.61 -20.81 -2.43
N MET A 155 8.55 -20.18 -2.95
CA MET A 155 7.59 -19.39 -2.18
C MET A 155 6.86 -20.21 -1.10
N GLN A 156 6.70 -21.53 -1.31
CA GLN A 156 6.11 -22.44 -0.34
C GLN A 156 7.08 -22.85 0.78
N THR A 157 8.38 -22.61 0.63
CA THR A 157 9.37 -22.88 1.69
C THR A 157 9.34 -21.82 2.78
N THR A 158 9.75 -22.18 4.01
CA THR A 158 9.85 -21.23 5.13
C THR A 158 10.74 -20.02 4.81
N PRO A 159 11.95 -20.18 4.23
CA PRO A 159 12.76 -19.03 3.83
C PRO A 159 12.10 -18.19 2.73
N GLY A 160 11.47 -18.84 1.74
CA GLY A 160 10.78 -18.13 0.66
C GLY A 160 9.62 -17.28 1.16
N LEU A 161 8.82 -17.79 2.11
CA LEU A 161 7.75 -17.02 2.75
C LEU A 161 8.30 -15.79 3.48
N ILE A 162 9.42 -15.93 4.20
CA ILE A 162 10.06 -14.81 4.90
C ILE A 162 10.49 -13.73 3.89
N VAL A 163 11.15 -14.12 2.80
CA VAL A 163 11.64 -13.19 1.79
C VAL A 163 10.49 -12.54 1.01
N CYS A 164 9.46 -13.29 0.65
CA CYS A 164 8.36 -12.81 -0.19
C CYS A 164 7.26 -12.06 0.57
N VAL A 165 7.09 -12.30 1.87
CA VAL A 165 6.01 -11.70 2.66
C VAL A 165 6.54 -10.86 3.82
N VAL A 166 7.39 -11.43 4.67
CA VAL A 166 7.83 -10.77 5.91
C VAL A 166 8.76 -9.60 5.60
N LEU A 167 9.74 -9.78 4.72
CA LEU A 167 10.69 -8.75 4.33
C LEU A 167 10.01 -7.50 3.73
N PRO A 168 9.11 -7.58 2.74
CA PRO A 168 8.45 -6.39 2.20
C PRO A 168 7.57 -5.69 3.24
N ILE A 169 6.93 -6.41 4.17
CA ILE A 169 6.19 -5.80 5.27
C ILE A 169 7.14 -5.00 6.18
N ILE A 170 8.28 -5.58 6.56
CA ILE A 170 9.29 -4.88 7.37
C ILE A 170 9.79 -3.62 6.65
N LEU A 171 10.05 -3.70 5.35
CA LEU A 171 10.49 -2.55 4.55
C LEU A 171 9.43 -1.46 4.48
N LEU A 172 8.14 -1.83 4.31
CA LEU A 172 7.03 -0.86 4.31
C LEU A 172 6.88 -0.19 5.67
N VAL A 173 6.96 -0.95 6.76
CA VAL A 173 6.89 -0.40 8.13
C VAL A 173 8.09 0.51 8.40
N ALA A 174 9.30 0.11 8.00
CA ALA A 174 10.49 0.94 8.14
C ALA A 174 10.36 2.25 7.35
N TYR A 175 9.86 2.17 6.11
CA TYR A 175 9.60 3.33 5.27
C TYR A 175 8.58 4.29 5.92
N ASP A 176 7.49 3.76 6.48
CA ASP A 176 6.47 4.57 7.16
C ASP A 176 7.04 5.27 8.41
N ILE A 177 7.84 4.56 9.22
CA ILE A 177 8.50 5.15 10.40
C ILE A 177 9.44 6.29 10.00
N ILE A 178 10.26 6.08 8.96
CA ILE A 178 11.19 7.11 8.46
C ILE A 178 10.41 8.32 7.95
N ARG A 179 9.39 8.07 7.13
CA ARG A 179 8.53 9.12 6.58
C ARG A 179 7.85 9.93 7.69
N ARG A 180 7.35 9.25 8.72
CA ARG A 180 6.69 9.90 9.86
C ARG A 180 7.65 10.77 10.67
N LYS A 181 8.87 10.30 10.94
CA LYS A 181 9.90 11.10 11.62
C LYS A 181 10.30 12.34 10.81
N MET A 182 10.45 12.21 9.49
CA MET A 182 10.74 13.35 8.63
C MET A 182 9.60 14.38 8.63
N TYR A 183 8.35 13.92 8.58
CA TYR A 183 7.19 14.80 8.64
C TYR A 183 7.07 15.53 9.98
N GLU A 184 7.33 14.85 11.10
CA GLU A 184 7.30 15.47 12.43
C GLU A 184 8.41 16.51 12.61
N LYS A 185 9.60 16.27 12.07
CA LYS A 185 10.71 17.24 12.12
C LYS A 185 10.39 18.52 11.35
N THR A 186 9.92 18.42 10.10
CA THR A 186 9.52 19.59 9.30
C THR A 186 8.42 20.40 10.01
N LYS A 187 7.46 19.71 10.64
CA LYS A 187 6.38 20.35 11.40
C LYS A 187 6.89 21.14 12.61
N GLN A 188 7.84 20.57 13.35
CA GLN A 188 8.48 21.23 14.49
C GLN A 188 9.26 22.47 14.06
N ASP A 189 10.02 22.37 12.96
CA ASP A 189 10.79 23.48 12.40
C ASP A 189 9.85 24.65 11.96
N ASP A 190 8.76 24.35 11.27
CA ASP A 190 7.74 25.34 10.86
C ASP A 190 7.08 26.01 12.07
N THR A 191 6.72 25.22 13.10
CA THR A 191 6.12 25.74 14.33
C THR A 191 7.07 26.67 15.06
N GLN A 192 8.35 26.31 15.14
CA GLN A 192 9.37 27.11 15.81
C GLN A 192 9.62 28.43 15.07
N ALA A 193 9.65 28.42 13.73
CA ALA A 193 9.77 29.62 12.91
C ALA A 193 8.57 30.57 13.10
N LEU A 194 7.35 30.04 13.11
CA LEU A 194 6.11 30.79 13.38
C LEU A 194 6.11 31.43 14.77
N LEU A 195 6.56 30.70 15.80
CA LEU A 195 6.65 31.24 17.16
C LEU A 195 7.66 32.38 17.26
N ALA A 196 8.82 32.25 16.63
CA ALA A 196 9.84 33.30 16.60
C ALA A 196 9.34 34.58 15.88
N GLU A 197 8.61 34.43 14.76
CA GLU A 197 8.01 35.55 14.05
C GLU A 197 6.92 36.25 14.90
N LEU A 198 6.10 35.47 15.61
CA LEU A 198 5.10 36.02 16.54
C LEU A 198 5.72 36.79 17.71
N GLU A 199 6.82 36.31 18.29
CA GLU A 199 7.54 37.01 19.35
C GLU A 199 8.13 38.33 18.85
N ARG A 200 8.70 38.34 17.64
CA ARG A 200 9.25 39.55 17.01
C ARG A 200 8.16 40.59 16.76
N LEU A 201 7.02 40.20 16.17
CA LEU A 201 5.90 41.11 15.93
C LEU A 201 5.32 41.67 17.24
N LYS A 202 5.25 40.86 18.31
CA LYS A 202 4.82 41.33 19.63
C LYS A 202 5.80 42.35 20.22
N ALA A 203 7.10 42.14 20.08
CA ALA A 203 8.12 43.08 20.54
C ALA A 203 8.08 44.41 19.76
N GLU A 204 7.94 44.34 18.43
CA GLU A 204 7.76 45.52 17.58
C GLU A 204 6.50 46.32 17.98
N LYS A 205 5.37 45.62 18.21
CA LYS A 205 4.12 46.25 18.65
C LYS A 205 4.24 46.86 20.05
N ALA A 206 4.87 46.17 21.00
CA ALA A 206 5.10 46.71 22.35
C ALA A 206 6.01 47.95 22.35
N ALA A 207 7.03 47.98 21.48
CA ALA A 207 7.87 49.16 21.29
C ALA A 207 7.09 50.33 20.68
N GLN A 208 6.21 50.06 19.70
CA GLN A 208 5.31 51.07 19.13
C GLN A 208 4.32 51.60 20.17
N GLU A 209 3.71 50.73 20.98
CA GLU A 209 2.79 51.12 22.05
C GLU A 209 3.50 51.93 23.13
N ALA A 210 4.69 51.52 23.57
CA ALA A 210 5.50 52.29 24.53
C ALA A 210 5.89 53.67 23.98
N MET A 211 6.26 53.75 22.69
CA MET A 211 6.58 55.01 22.03
C MET A 211 5.33 55.90 21.88
N ALA A 212 4.16 55.33 21.60
CA ALA A 212 2.90 56.07 21.56
C ALA A 212 2.51 56.64 22.94
N THR A 213 2.73 55.88 24.03
CA THR A 213 2.51 56.37 25.40
C THR A 213 3.46 57.49 25.79
N VAL A 214 4.74 57.40 25.40
CA VAL A 214 5.73 58.49 25.63
C VAL A 214 5.37 59.75 24.84
N VAL A 215 4.84 59.59 23.62
CA VAL A 215 4.34 60.72 22.81
C VAL A 215 3.08 61.34 23.41
N SER A 216 2.16 60.54 23.97
CA SER A 216 0.97 61.07 24.65
C SER A 216 1.29 61.77 25.98
N ASP A 217 2.26 61.25 26.74
CA ASP A 217 2.72 61.89 27.97
C ASP A 217 3.49 63.19 27.68
N ALA A 218 4.27 63.24 26.60
CA ALA A 218 4.92 64.47 26.16
C ALA A 218 3.92 65.55 25.69
N GLN A 219 2.80 65.17 25.07
CA GLN A 219 1.72 66.11 24.71
C GLN A 219 0.92 66.63 25.91
N SER A 220 0.97 65.97 27.08
CA SER A 220 0.37 66.48 28.32
C SER A 220 1.21 67.54 29.04
N VAL A 221 2.47 67.72 28.64
CA VAL A 221 3.41 68.69 29.24
C VAL A 221 3.48 70.00 28.44
N GLU A 222 3.16 69.99 27.14
CA GLU A 222 3.21 71.21 26.30
C GLU A 222 2.00 72.15 26.44
N ASP A 223 0.90 71.74 27.09
CA ASP A 223 -0.32 72.57 27.20
C ASP A 223 -0.33 73.56 28.41
N THR A 224 0.82 73.77 29.08
CA THR A 224 0.91 74.64 30.28
C THR A 224 1.85 75.86 30.20
N VAL A 225 2.41 76.23 29.03
CA VAL A 225 3.25 77.44 28.94
C VAL A 225 2.92 78.33 27.75
N SER A 226 2.01 79.29 27.95
CA SER A 226 1.99 80.65 27.36
C SER A 226 0.92 81.46 28.15
N VAL A 227 1.10 82.61 28.81
CA VAL A 227 2.05 83.74 28.90
C VAL A 227 1.78 84.45 30.26
N PRO A 228 2.75 85.02 31.01
CA PRO A 228 2.45 85.92 32.12
C PRO A 228 2.39 87.37 31.63
N ASN A 229 1.36 88.13 32.05
CA ASN A 229 1.31 89.59 31.88
C ASN A 229 1.65 90.25 33.22
N THR A 230 2.68 91.09 33.23
CA THR A 230 3.16 91.83 34.40
C THR A 230 2.60 93.25 34.35
N GLU A 231 1.77 93.63 35.33
CA GLU A 231 1.54 95.03 35.68
C GLU A 231 2.32 95.32 36.98
N GLU A 232 3.29 96.23 36.88
CA GLU A 232 3.97 96.86 38.01
C GLU A 232 3.85 98.37 37.83
N THR A 233 3.22 99.05 38.79
CA THR A 233 3.37 100.51 38.97
C THR A 233 3.40 100.82 40.45
N ALA A 234 4.55 101.34 40.90
CA ALA A 234 4.78 101.91 42.21
C ALA A 234 4.88 103.45 42.11
N GLU A 235 4.20 104.11 43.06
CA GLU A 235 4.54 105.35 43.79
C GLU A 235 4.73 106.73 43.09
N ALA A 236 3.80 107.62 43.45
CA ALA A 236 3.98 108.93 44.14
C ALA A 236 4.63 110.17 43.46
N GLN A 237 3.80 111.23 43.48
CA GLN A 237 4.03 112.69 43.58
C GLN A 237 4.52 113.48 42.34
N PRO A 238 3.96 114.70 42.15
CA PRO A 238 4.67 115.87 42.68
C PRO A 238 3.78 116.93 43.37
N THR A 239 4.47 117.75 44.17
CA THR A 239 4.03 118.92 44.93
C THR A 239 3.64 120.12 44.07
N ALA A 240 2.69 120.88 44.60
CA ALA A 240 2.37 122.32 44.44
C ALA A 240 3.28 123.18 43.54
N ASP A 241 2.68 124.05 42.71
CA ASP A 241 2.33 125.43 43.13
C ASP A 241 1.45 126.11 42.06
N ALA A 242 0.63 127.06 42.50
CA ALA A 242 -0.24 127.92 41.68
C ALA A 242 0.57 128.98 40.89
N PRO A 243 -0.02 129.78 39.96
CA PRO A 243 -0.90 130.87 40.37
C PRO A 243 -2.08 131.23 39.42
N ASN A 244 -3.09 131.86 40.03
CA ASN A 244 -4.03 132.90 39.56
C ASN A 244 -4.34 133.13 38.06
N GLY A 245 -5.65 133.29 37.78
CA GLY A 245 -6.14 134.07 36.64
C GLY A 245 -7.65 133.93 36.38
N GLU A 246 -8.44 134.85 36.96
CA GLU A 246 -9.66 135.50 36.43
C GLU A 246 -10.57 134.72 35.44
N ASN A 247 -11.79 134.36 35.87
CA ASN A 247 -13.05 135.11 35.63
C ASN A 247 -14.25 134.41 36.30
#